data_AF-A0A401TA83-F1
#
_entry.id   AF-A0A401TA83-F1
#
_cell.length_a   1.000
_cell.length_b   1.000
_cell.length_c   1.000
_cell.angle_alpha   90.00
_cell.angle_beta   90.00
_cell.angle_gamma   90.00
#
_symmetry.space_group_name_H-M   'P 1'
#
loop_
_entity.id
_entity.type
_entity.pdbx_description
1 polymer ?
#
loop_
_entity_poly.entity_id
_entity_poly.type
_entity_poly.pdbx_seq_one_letter_code
_entity_poly.pdbx_strand_id
1 'polypeptide(L)'
;VVVIQNSELMSGSLDKGTLGSGSKNNIFYILLRDWGQMAAADAMSRLARLAPVYLSNRGFSIGIGDVTPGKGLLKAKQELLDAGYKKCDEFIEALNTGKLQQQPGCTAEETLEALILKELSVIRDHAGSACLRELDKSNSPLIMALCGSKG
;
A
#
# COMPACT_ATOMS: atom_id res chain seq x y z
N VAL A 1 17.35 -2.91 -3.48
CA VAL A 1 17.83 -4.15 -4.15
C VAL A 1 18.49 -5.01 -3.09
N VAL A 2 18.21 -6.32 -3.09
CA VAL A 2 18.83 -7.28 -2.18
C VAL A 2 19.99 -7.96 -2.90
N VAL A 3 21.15 -8.06 -2.26
CA VAL A 3 22.35 -8.67 -2.83
C VAL A 3 22.80 -9.82 -1.92
N ILE A 4 22.83 -11.03 -2.49
CA ILE A 4 23.30 -12.24 -1.82
C ILE A 4 24.47 -12.78 -2.65
N GLN A 5 25.61 -13.01 -2.02
CA GLN A 5 26.80 -13.56 -2.66
C GLN A 5 27.38 -14.66 -1.78
N ASN A 6 27.76 -15.80 -2.37
CA ASN A 6 28.32 -16.94 -1.64
C ASN A 6 27.49 -17.35 -0.41
N SER A 7 26.16 -17.33 -0.54
CA SER A 7 25.21 -17.63 0.55
C SER A 7 25.17 -16.62 1.70
N GLU A 8 25.77 -15.44 1.55
CA GLU A 8 25.73 -14.36 2.54
C GLU A 8 24.91 -13.16 2.05
N LEU A 9 24.09 -12.59 2.93
CA LEU A 9 23.34 -11.37 2.66
C LEU A 9 24.27 -10.16 2.80
N MET A 10 24.67 -9.59 1.67
CA MET A 10 25.59 -8.45 1.64
C MET A 10 24.88 -7.12 1.86
N SER A 11 23.68 -6.95 1.28
CA SER A 11 22.91 -5.72 1.40
C SER A 11 21.43 -5.90 1.08
N GLY A 12 20.61 -4.96 1.56
CA GLY A 12 19.17 -4.92 1.36
C GLY A 12 18.36 -5.59 2.49
N SER A 13 17.04 -5.53 2.36
CA SER A 13 16.10 -6.12 3.31
C SER A 13 15.15 -7.06 2.57
N LEU A 14 14.84 -8.19 3.20
CA LEU A 14 13.95 -9.19 2.62
C LEU A 14 12.49 -8.80 2.88
N ASP A 15 11.70 -8.76 1.81
CA ASP A 15 10.27 -8.45 1.80
C ASP A 15 9.47 -9.56 1.09
N LYS A 16 8.15 -9.36 0.95
CA LYS A 16 7.28 -10.26 0.16
C LYS A 16 7.77 -10.49 -1.27
N GLY A 17 8.43 -9.53 -1.91
CA GLY A 17 8.97 -9.70 -3.27
C GLY A 17 10.10 -10.71 -3.33
N THR A 18 10.93 -10.78 -2.28
CA THR A 18 12.09 -11.69 -2.19
C THR A 18 11.80 -13.03 -1.52
N LEU A 19 10.79 -13.11 -0.64
CA LEU A 19 10.45 -14.30 0.14
C LEU A 19 9.06 -14.88 -0.18
N GLY A 20 8.17 -14.09 -0.78
CA GLY A 20 6.78 -14.47 -1.02
C GLY A 20 6.56 -15.20 -2.34
N SER A 21 5.34 -15.71 -2.53
CA SER A 21 4.92 -16.51 -3.70
C SER A 21 4.67 -15.68 -4.97
N GLY A 22 4.64 -14.35 -4.89
CA GLY A 22 4.23 -13.48 -5.99
C GLY A 22 5.29 -13.21 -7.06
N SER A 23 6.55 -13.61 -6.84
CA SER A 23 7.66 -13.33 -7.74
C SER A 23 8.48 -14.59 -8.02
N LYS A 24 8.87 -14.78 -9.29
CA LYS A 24 9.85 -15.82 -9.69
C LYS A 24 11.28 -15.44 -9.30
N ASN A 25 11.53 -14.19 -8.93
CA ASN A 25 12.81 -13.72 -8.40
C ASN A 25 12.88 -13.86 -6.86
N ASN A 26 12.13 -14.81 -6.28
CA ASN A 26 12.21 -15.10 -4.86
C ASN A 26 13.35 -16.10 -4.57
N ILE A 27 13.90 -16.03 -3.36
CA ILE A 27 15.06 -16.87 -2.97
C ILE A 27 14.72 -18.36 -2.97
N PHE A 28 13.49 -18.71 -2.61
CA PHE A 28 13.05 -20.10 -2.52
C PHE A 28 12.90 -20.77 -3.89
N TYR A 29 12.56 -20.01 -4.91
CA TYR A 29 12.44 -20.44 -6.29
C TYR A 29 13.82 -20.67 -6.88
N ILE A 30 14.77 -19.78 -6.59
CA ILE A 30 16.19 -19.98 -6.97
C ILE A 30 16.72 -21.25 -6.29
N LEU A 31 16.48 -21.42 -4.99
CA LEU A 31 16.87 -22.63 -4.26
C LEU A 31 16.24 -23.91 -4.85
N LEU A 32 14.95 -23.84 -5.18
CA LEU A 32 14.23 -24.96 -5.79
C LEU A 32 14.78 -25.31 -7.18
N ARG A 33 15.09 -24.30 -8.00
CA ARG A 33 15.58 -24.48 -9.38
C ARG A 33 16.99 -25.07 -9.41
N ASP A 34 17.88 -24.54 -8.57
CA ASP A 34 19.31 -24.83 -8.66
C ASP A 34 19.75 -25.99 -7.74
N TRP A 35 19.05 -26.22 -6.61
CA TRP A 35 19.38 -27.26 -5.62
C TRP A 35 18.22 -28.23 -5.30
N GLY A 36 17.04 -28.05 -5.90
CA GLY A 36 15.92 -28.97 -5.79
C GLY A 36 15.03 -28.76 -4.55
N GLN A 37 14.01 -29.61 -4.45
CA GLN A 37 12.90 -29.47 -3.49
C GLN A 37 13.33 -29.57 -2.03
N MET A 38 14.23 -30.50 -1.71
CA MET A 38 14.69 -30.74 -0.33
C MET A 38 15.45 -29.53 0.24
N ALA A 39 16.33 -28.92 -0.56
CA ALA A 39 17.09 -27.74 -0.15
C ALA A 39 16.17 -26.53 0.09
N ALA A 40 15.20 -26.31 -0.81
CA ALA A 40 14.22 -25.23 -0.65
C ALA A 40 13.33 -25.43 0.59
N ALA A 41 12.84 -26.66 0.82
CA ALA A 41 12.00 -26.98 1.97
C ALA A 41 12.75 -26.83 3.31
N ASP A 42 14.01 -27.26 3.38
CA ASP A 42 14.84 -27.08 4.57
C ASP A 42 15.09 -25.59 4.85
N ALA A 43 15.41 -24.80 3.83
CA ALA A 43 15.59 -23.35 3.97
C ALA A 43 14.30 -22.66 4.47
N MET A 44 13.13 -23.00 3.92
CA MET A 44 11.84 -22.49 4.39
C MET A 44 11.58 -22.87 5.85
N SER A 45 11.81 -24.14 6.21
CA SER A 45 11.59 -24.66 7.57
C SER A 45 12.47 -23.93 8.59
N ARG A 46 13.75 -23.69 8.26
CA ARG A 46 14.69 -22.94 9.12
C ARG A 46 14.21 -21.51 9.32
N LEU A 47 13.81 -20.81 8.26
CA LEU A 47 13.31 -19.45 8.36
C LEU A 47 12.01 -19.38 9.17
N ALA A 48 11.08 -20.32 8.93
CA ALA A 48 9.80 -20.39 9.63
C ALA A 48 9.95 -20.67 11.14
N ARG A 49 11.05 -21.29 11.57
CA ARG A 49 11.38 -21.48 13.00
C ARG A 49 12.10 -20.28 13.58
N LEU A 50 13.01 -19.67 12.83
CA LEU A 50 13.81 -18.53 13.29
C LEU A 50 12.96 -17.26 13.44
N ALA A 51 12.13 -16.94 12.45
CA ALA A 51 11.42 -15.67 12.40
C ALA A 51 10.44 -15.46 13.58
N PRO A 52 9.61 -16.44 13.99
CA PRO A 52 8.74 -16.28 15.15
C PRO A 52 9.55 -16.09 16.44
N VAL A 53 10.62 -16.86 16.66
CA VAL A 53 11.46 -16.72 17.86
C VAL A 53 12.10 -15.33 17.92
N TYR A 54 12.61 -14.83 16.79
CA TYR A 54 13.13 -13.47 16.72
C TYR A 54 12.05 -12.42 17.05
N LEU A 55 10.86 -12.54 16.46
CA LEU A 55 9.75 -11.60 16.69
C LEU A 55 9.22 -11.66 18.12
N SER A 56 9.15 -12.83 18.75
CA SER A 56 8.75 -12.98 20.14
C SER A 56 9.72 -12.31 21.11
N ASN A 57 11.03 -12.36 20.83
CA ASN A 57 12.04 -11.71 21.67
C ASN A 57 12.11 -10.20 21.45
N ARG A 58 11.94 -9.73 20.21
CA ARG A 58 11.95 -8.30 19.88
C ARG A 58 10.65 -7.60 20.30
N GLY A 59 9.52 -8.28 20.15
CA GLY A 59 8.18 -7.71 20.21
C GLY A 59 7.80 -7.01 18.90
N PHE A 60 6.54 -7.20 18.50
CA PHE A 60 5.90 -6.47 17.39
C PHE A 60 4.41 -6.35 17.69
N SER A 61 3.89 -5.12 17.75
CA SER A 61 2.49 -4.86 18.10
C SER A 61 1.98 -3.59 17.40
N ILE A 62 0.67 -3.43 17.37
CA ILE A 62 -0.03 -2.25 16.86
C ILE A 62 -0.86 -1.68 18.00
N GLY A 63 -0.69 -0.40 18.28
CA GLY A 63 -1.51 0.35 19.23
C GLY A 63 -2.49 1.29 18.54
N ILE A 64 -3.43 1.84 19.31
CA ILE A 64 -4.35 2.88 18.80
C ILE A 64 -3.60 4.14 18.34
N GLY A 65 -2.48 4.45 18.98
CA GLY A 65 -1.62 5.58 18.60
C GLY A 65 -1.02 5.43 17.21
N ASP A 66 -0.79 4.20 16.74
CA ASP A 66 -0.21 3.93 15.42
C ASP A 66 -1.18 4.23 14.26
N VAL A 67 -2.48 4.33 14.56
CA VAL A 67 -3.55 4.57 13.59
C VAL A 67 -4.30 5.87 13.86
N THR A 68 -3.90 6.63 14.89
CA THR A 68 -4.53 7.90 15.22
C THR A 68 -3.85 9.03 14.43
N PRO A 69 -4.58 9.77 13.59
CA PRO A 69 -3.99 10.82 12.77
C PRO A 69 -3.56 12.04 13.59
N GLY A 70 -2.46 12.66 13.19
CA GLY A 70 -2.02 13.94 13.74
C GLY A 70 -2.95 15.10 13.36
N LYS A 71 -2.84 16.22 14.07
CA LYS A 71 -3.62 17.44 13.76
C LYS A 71 -3.29 18.00 12.38
N GLY A 72 -2.04 17.84 11.92
CA GLY A 72 -1.61 18.21 10.57
C GLY A 72 -2.38 17.43 9.51
N LEU A 73 -2.40 16.10 9.62
CA LEU A 73 -3.16 15.22 8.73
C LEU A 73 -4.64 15.58 8.68
N LEU A 74 -5.25 15.84 9.85
CA LEU A 74 -6.67 16.19 9.92
C LEU A 74 -6.97 17.49 9.18
N LYS A 75 -6.11 18.49 9.30
CA LYS A 75 -6.24 19.76 8.57
C LYS A 75 -6.07 19.55 7.06
N ALA A 76 -5.02 18.85 6.65
CA ALA A 76 -4.76 18.55 5.24
C ALA A 76 -5.91 17.73 4.61
N LYS A 77 -6.47 16.78 5.37
CA LYS A 77 -7.67 16.01 4.96
C LYS A 77 -8.85 16.94 4.74
N GLN A 78 -9.09 17.88 5.65
CA GLN A 78 -10.22 18.81 5.53
C GLN A 78 -10.08 19.71 4.31
N GLU A 79 -8.91 20.32 4.11
CA GLU A 79 -8.63 21.15 2.93
C GLU A 79 -8.86 20.39 1.61
N LEU A 80 -8.45 19.12 1.59
CA LEU A 80 -8.62 18.24 0.44
C LEU A 80 -10.09 17.88 0.19
N LEU A 81 -10.86 17.59 1.24
CA LEU A 81 -12.29 17.33 1.14
C LEU A 81 -13.07 18.57 0.68
N ASP A 82 -12.77 19.74 1.25
CA ASP A 82 -13.46 20.99 0.92
C ASP A 82 -13.23 21.35 -0.56
N ALA A 83 -11.99 21.21 -1.05
CA ALA A 83 -11.67 21.44 -2.46
C ALA A 83 -12.34 20.42 -3.39
N GLY A 84 -12.40 19.16 -2.96
CA GLY A 84 -13.01 18.07 -3.71
C GLY A 84 -14.53 18.20 -3.83
N TYR A 85 -15.22 18.46 -2.72
CA TYR A 85 -16.67 18.67 -2.71
C TYR A 85 -17.06 19.90 -3.51
N LYS A 86 -16.29 20.99 -3.44
CA LYS A 86 -16.54 22.17 -4.26
C LYS A 86 -16.56 21.85 -5.76
N LYS A 87 -15.65 20.99 -6.25
CA LYS A 87 -15.66 20.56 -7.65
C LYS A 87 -16.86 19.67 -7.98
N CYS A 88 -17.25 18.78 -7.07
CA CYS A 88 -18.45 17.98 -7.25
C CYS A 88 -19.69 18.88 -7.40
N ASP A 89 -19.79 19.92 -6.56
CA ASP A 89 -20.86 20.91 -6.65
C ASP A 89 -20.82 21.66 -8.00
N GLU A 90 -19.64 22.05 -8.48
CA GLU A 90 -19.46 22.65 -9.81
C GLU A 90 -19.95 21.73 -10.94
N PHE A 91 -19.72 20.41 -10.86
CA PHE A 91 -20.26 19.46 -11.84
C PHE A 91 -21.78 19.33 -11.78
N ILE A 92 -22.35 19.33 -10.57
CA ILE A 92 -23.81 19.30 -10.36
C ILE A 92 -24.44 20.57 -10.93
N GLU A 93 -23.86 21.74 -10.68
CA GLU A 93 -24.31 23.01 -11.27
C GLU A 93 -24.16 23.03 -12.79
N ALA A 94 -23.08 22.47 -13.33
CA ALA A 94 -22.89 22.35 -14.77
C ALA A 94 -23.97 21.47 -15.42
N LEU A 95 -24.41 20.39 -14.76
CA LEU A 95 -25.53 19.57 -15.22
C LEU A 95 -26.84 20.38 -15.21
N ASN A 96 -27.14 21.02 -14.07
CA ASN A 96 -28.38 21.80 -13.89
C ASN A 96 -28.50 22.97 -14.88
N THR A 97 -27.37 23.56 -15.26
CA THR A 97 -27.32 24.66 -16.25
C THR A 97 -27.15 24.19 -17.69
N GLY A 98 -27.11 22.87 -17.93
CA GLY A 98 -26.93 22.28 -19.26
C GLY A 98 -25.55 22.52 -19.89
N LYS A 99 -24.55 22.93 -19.09
CA LYS A 99 -23.16 23.23 -19.52
C LYS A 99 -22.21 22.04 -19.35
N LEU A 100 -22.68 20.93 -18.77
CA LEU A 100 -21.87 19.73 -18.56
C LEU A 100 -21.45 19.11 -19.90
N GLN A 101 -20.15 18.97 -20.12
CA GLN A 101 -19.64 18.23 -21.28
C GLN A 101 -19.87 16.74 -21.08
N GLN A 102 -20.72 16.16 -21.93
CA GLN A 102 -21.01 14.73 -21.92
C GLN A 102 -19.81 13.91 -22.40
N GLN A 103 -19.54 12.79 -21.75
CA GLN A 103 -18.56 11.82 -22.24
C GLN A 103 -19.13 11.06 -23.45
N PRO A 104 -18.29 10.72 -24.45
CA PRO A 104 -18.76 9.99 -25.62
C PRO A 104 -19.41 8.66 -25.23
N GLY A 105 -20.65 8.44 -25.67
CA GLY A 105 -21.38 7.21 -25.40
C GLY A 105 -22.08 7.13 -24.04
N CYS A 106 -22.06 8.21 -23.24
CA CYS A 106 -22.77 8.29 -21.96
C CYS A 106 -23.89 9.35 -22.01
N THR A 107 -24.93 9.14 -21.21
CA THR A 107 -25.93 10.17 -20.90
C THR A 107 -25.34 11.28 -20.03
N ALA A 108 -26.07 12.39 -19.86
CA ALA A 108 -25.62 13.49 -19.02
C ALA A 108 -25.48 13.07 -17.54
N GLU A 109 -26.41 12.25 -17.06
CA GLU A 109 -26.43 11.73 -15.68
C GLU A 109 -25.28 10.74 -15.45
N GLU A 110 -25.07 9.79 -16.37
CA GLU A 110 -23.93 8.86 -16.30
C GLU A 110 -22.59 9.60 -16.38
N THR A 111 -22.51 10.67 -17.17
CA THR A 111 -21.30 11.51 -17.22
C THR A 111 -21.05 12.20 -15.89
N LEU A 112 -22.09 12.75 -15.25
CA LEU A 112 -21.97 13.37 -13.94
C LEU A 112 -21.47 12.36 -12.90
N GLU A 113 -22.08 11.17 -12.85
CA GLU A 113 -21.68 10.11 -11.93
C GLU A 113 -20.22 9.71 -12.15
N ALA A 114 -19.80 9.50 -13.40
CA ALA A 114 -18.42 9.15 -13.74
C ALA A 114 -17.42 10.24 -13.30
N LEU A 115 -17.76 11.51 -13.47
CA LEU A 115 -16.90 12.64 -13.05
C LEU A 115 -16.79 12.73 -11.53
N ILE A 116 -17.91 12.59 -10.80
CA ILE A 116 -17.92 12.59 -9.33
C ILE A 116 -17.14 11.40 -8.79
N LEU A 117 -17.38 10.18 -9.29
CA LEU A 117 -16.66 8.97 -8.88
C LEU A 117 -15.15 9.13 -9.10
N LYS A 118 -14.76 9.73 -10.23
CA LYS A 118 -13.36 10.02 -10.52
C LYS A 118 -12.77 10.99 -9.51
N GLU A 119 -13.44 12.11 -9.23
CA GLU A 119 -12.94 13.10 -8.28
C GLU A 119 -12.84 12.51 -6.85
N LEU A 120 -13.87 11.78 -6.40
CA LEU A 120 -13.85 11.10 -5.10
C LEU A 120 -12.75 10.04 -4.99
N SER A 121 -12.46 9.33 -6.09
CA SER A 121 -11.34 8.37 -6.15
C SER A 121 -9.99 9.09 -6.01
N VAL A 122 -9.80 10.22 -6.70
CA VAL A 122 -8.59 11.04 -6.60
C VAL A 122 -8.41 11.58 -5.18
N ILE A 123 -9.49 12.06 -4.55
CA ILE A 123 -9.49 12.52 -3.14
C ILE A 123 -8.99 11.40 -2.23
N ARG A 124 -9.56 10.19 -2.36
CA ARG A 124 -9.17 9.02 -1.56
C ARG A 124 -7.69 8.69 -1.74
N ASP A 125 -7.20 8.67 -2.97
CA ASP A 125 -5.81 8.29 -3.28
C ASP A 125 -4.81 9.35 -2.76
N HIS A 126 -5.15 10.64 -2.88
CA HIS A 126 -4.36 11.73 -2.30
C HIS A 126 -4.36 11.71 -0.77
N ALA A 127 -5.52 11.44 -0.14
CA ALA A 127 -5.63 11.30 1.31
C ALA A 127 -4.77 10.12 1.80
N GLY A 128 -4.85 8.96 1.16
CA GLY A 128 -4.01 7.80 1.46
C GLY A 128 -2.51 8.11 1.33
N SER A 129 -2.13 8.81 0.25
CA SER A 129 -0.75 9.24 0.04
C SER A 129 -0.26 10.24 1.11
N ALA A 130 -1.13 11.13 1.58
CA ALA A 130 -0.81 12.05 2.67
C ALA A 130 -0.60 11.30 3.98
N CYS A 131 -1.46 10.33 4.31
CA CYS A 131 -1.30 9.47 5.48
C CYS A 131 0.05 8.75 5.47
N LEU A 132 0.43 8.13 4.35
CA LEU A 132 1.69 7.39 4.23
C LEU A 132 2.94 8.27 4.38
N ARG A 133 2.84 9.56 4.02
CA ARG A 133 3.96 10.52 4.18
C ARG A 133 4.12 11.05 5.60
N GLU A 134 3.04 11.13 6.35
CA GLU A 134 3.06 11.68 7.72
C GLU A 134 3.42 10.63 8.77
N LEU A 135 3.12 9.35 8.52
CA LEU A 135 3.46 8.26 9.42
C LEU A 135 4.98 8.12 9.58
N ASP A 136 5.41 7.92 10.83
CA ASP A 136 6.82 7.67 11.13
C ASP A 136 7.29 6.35 10.51
N LYS A 137 8.55 6.30 10.06
CA LYS A 137 9.12 5.11 9.43
C LYS A 137 9.16 3.88 10.35
N SER A 138 9.12 4.09 11.66
CA SER A 138 9.06 3.04 12.67
C SER A 138 7.64 2.57 13.02
N ASN A 139 6.60 3.19 12.45
CA ASN A 139 5.21 2.83 12.68
C ASN A 139 4.91 1.39 12.24
N SER A 140 4.36 0.57 13.14
CA SER A 140 4.14 -0.86 12.90
C SER A 140 3.20 -1.15 11.72
N PRO A 141 2.01 -0.53 11.60
CA PRO A 141 1.14 -0.68 10.42
C PRO A 141 1.83 -0.32 9.11
N LEU A 142 2.59 0.78 9.07
CA LEU A 142 3.33 1.18 7.88
C LEU A 142 4.37 0.12 7.49
N ILE A 143 5.13 -0.40 8.46
CA ILE A 143 6.09 -1.48 8.23
C ILE A 143 5.41 -2.72 7.66
N MET A 144 4.24 -3.11 8.19
CA MET A 144 3.47 -4.28 7.70
C MET A 144 3.01 -4.11 6.25
N ALA A 145 2.53 -2.92 5.91
CA ALA A 145 2.10 -2.60 4.56
C ALA A 145 3.28 -2.61 3.58
N LEU A 146 4.39 -1.96 3.95
CA LEU A 146 5.60 -1.87 3.11
C LEU A 146 6.28 -3.23 2.92
N CYS A 147 6.36 -4.08 3.95
CA CYS A 147 6.96 -5.41 3.82
C CYS A 147 6.06 -6.43 3.11
N GLY A 148 4.79 -6.08 2.89
CA GLY A 148 3.80 -6.91 2.21
C GLY A 148 3.28 -8.07 3.08
N SER A 149 3.45 -8.01 4.40
CA SER A 149 2.94 -9.03 5.32
C SER A 149 1.41 -8.98 5.39
N LYS A 150 0.86 -7.78 5.59
CA LYS A 150 -0.58 -7.51 5.61
C LYS A 150 -0.79 -6.00 5.47
N GLY A 151 -1.74 -5.59 4.63
CA GLY A 151 -2.10 -4.21 4.36
C GLY A 151 -3.54 -4.14 3.91
#